data_AF-A0A6P5SBI1-F1
#
_entry.id   AF-A0A6P5SBI1-F1
#
_cell.length_a   1.000
_cell.length_b   1.000
_cell.length_c   1.000
_cell.angle_alpha   90.00
_cell.angle_beta   90.00
_cell.angle_gamma   90.00
#
_symmetry.space_group_name_H-M   'P 1'
#
loop_
_entity.id
_entity.type
_entity.pdbx_description
1 polymer ?
#
loop_
_entity_poly.entity_id
_entity_poly.type
_entity_poly.pdbx_seq_one_letter_code
_entity_poly.pdbx_strand_id
1 'polypeptide(L)'
;MPNCPSKRSHSLPLTTHWKKTQHNFCFFVCFSVSLSISIRSRAVLADTMGRRRSSPVNVLFQWVRSLSMKVKVFLGALLALCALLALRFSVRDHKYFFIASEVVHVLGIIVLIYKLTTQKTCSGLSLKTQELTALFLAVRLFCSTMMEGDIHTVLDFLTLMATAWVVYMIRFKLKSTYIKELDNFRLHYLVVPSAVLGVLIHPYTLNHHFTRILWAFGAYMEAVSVLPQLRLMQNAKMIESFTSHYVFALGISRFFACAHWIIQIYETKGTYIYYIGSGYFWILSAFLSEMVQTFILADFCYYYIKSKMAGQLIMRMPPV
;
A
#
# COMPACT_ATOMS: atom_id res chain seq x y z
N MET A 1 2.68 69.20 6.22
CA MET A 1 2.36 67.96 6.99
C MET A 1 1.22 67.24 6.28
N PRO A 2 1.27 65.90 6.17
CA PRO A 2 0.96 65.19 4.92
C PRO A 2 -0.36 64.41 4.95
N ASN A 3 -0.91 64.08 3.78
CA ASN A 3 -1.87 62.99 3.62
C ASN A 3 -1.72 62.26 2.26
N CYS A 4 -1.62 60.93 2.38
CA CYS A 4 -1.58 59.81 1.43
C CYS A 4 -2.06 60.00 -0.03
N PRO A 5 -1.40 59.33 -1.01
CA PRO A 5 -1.98 59.03 -2.31
C PRO A 5 -2.73 57.68 -2.34
N SER A 6 -3.79 57.64 -3.15
CA SER A 6 -4.74 56.54 -3.35
C SER A 6 -4.14 55.26 -3.94
N LYS A 7 -4.45 54.11 -3.34
CA LYS A 7 -4.26 52.77 -3.91
C LYS A 7 -5.15 52.57 -5.15
N ARG A 8 -4.54 52.22 -6.29
CA ARG A 8 -5.21 51.65 -7.46
C ARG A 8 -4.96 50.14 -7.44
N SER A 9 -5.99 49.35 -7.14
CA SER A 9 -5.93 47.88 -7.08
C SER A 9 -6.00 47.28 -8.49
N HIS A 10 -4.92 46.70 -8.97
CA HIS A 10 -4.93 45.78 -10.10
C HIS A 10 -5.39 44.39 -9.63
N SER A 11 -6.58 43.97 -10.07
CA SER A 11 -7.08 42.61 -9.96
C SER A 11 -6.39 41.73 -11.02
N LEU A 12 -5.47 40.86 -10.57
CA LEU A 12 -4.93 39.75 -11.36
C LEU A 12 -5.79 38.48 -11.13
N PRO A 13 -6.20 37.75 -12.18
CA PRO A 13 -7.05 36.58 -12.03
C PRO A 13 -6.26 35.37 -11.51
N LEU A 14 -6.43 35.06 -10.22
CA LEU A 14 -5.86 33.92 -9.49
C LEU A 14 -6.53 32.56 -9.81
N THR A 15 -7.36 32.48 -10.85
CA THR A 15 -8.26 31.33 -11.08
C THR A 15 -7.71 30.29 -12.08
N THR A 16 -6.57 30.54 -12.72
CA THR A 16 -6.00 29.61 -13.73
C THR A 16 -4.89 28.70 -13.20
N HIS A 17 -4.25 29.03 -12.07
CA HIS A 17 -3.16 28.23 -11.50
C HIS A 17 -3.66 27.03 -10.66
N TRP A 18 -4.82 27.16 -10.00
CA TRP A 18 -5.39 26.09 -9.15
C TRP A 18 -6.01 24.93 -9.93
N LYS A 19 -6.54 25.17 -11.14
CA LYS A 19 -7.00 24.10 -12.03
C LYS A 19 -5.85 23.21 -12.53
N LYS A 20 -4.62 23.74 -12.63
CA LYS A 20 -3.44 23.00 -13.10
C LYS A 20 -2.86 22.07 -12.02
N THR A 21 -2.95 22.47 -10.74
CA THR A 21 -2.47 21.66 -9.61
C THR A 21 -3.44 20.51 -9.26
N GLN A 22 -4.76 20.71 -9.38
CA GLN A 22 -5.74 19.62 -9.30
C GLN A 22 -5.59 18.61 -10.44
N HIS A 23 -5.23 19.07 -11.65
CA HIS A 23 -4.95 18.19 -12.79
C HIS A 23 -3.76 17.26 -12.54
N ASN A 24 -2.72 17.72 -11.83
CA ASN A 24 -1.50 16.94 -11.55
C ASN A 24 -1.69 15.87 -10.45
N PHE A 25 -2.57 16.10 -9.46
CA PHE A 25 -2.91 15.10 -8.45
C PHE A 25 -3.82 14.00 -9.04
N CYS A 26 -4.77 14.41 -9.89
CA CYS A 26 -5.56 13.47 -10.70
C CYS A 26 -4.67 12.69 -11.68
N PHE A 27 -3.60 13.30 -12.20
CA PHE A 27 -2.61 12.63 -13.05
C PHE A 27 -1.83 11.56 -12.30
N PHE A 28 -1.47 11.72 -11.02
CA PHE A 28 -0.70 10.71 -10.27
C PHE A 28 -1.55 9.47 -9.91
N VAL A 29 -2.81 9.69 -9.51
CA VAL A 29 -3.79 8.62 -9.30
C VAL A 29 -4.17 7.96 -10.64
N CYS A 30 -4.34 8.75 -11.71
CA CYS A 30 -4.54 8.23 -13.05
C CYS A 30 -3.28 7.57 -13.62
N PHE A 31 -2.07 7.88 -13.16
CA PHE A 31 -0.84 7.22 -13.63
C PHE A 31 -0.69 5.84 -12.97
N SER A 32 -1.02 5.70 -11.68
CA SER A 32 -1.12 4.38 -11.02
C SER A 32 -2.28 3.54 -11.59
N VAL A 33 -3.42 4.16 -11.92
CA VAL A 33 -4.56 3.49 -12.56
C VAL A 33 -4.28 3.18 -14.04
N SER A 34 -3.58 4.06 -14.77
CA SER A 34 -3.18 3.84 -16.18
C SER A 34 -2.04 2.86 -16.30
N LEU A 35 -1.15 2.74 -15.31
CA LEU A 35 -0.16 1.66 -15.27
C LEU A 35 -0.89 0.32 -15.09
N SER A 36 -1.86 0.22 -14.17
CA SER A 36 -2.70 -0.97 -13.99
C SER A 36 -3.63 -1.29 -15.18
N ILE A 37 -4.11 -0.28 -15.91
CA ILE A 37 -4.97 -0.47 -17.09
C ILE A 37 -4.14 -0.75 -18.36
N SER A 38 -2.96 -0.15 -18.52
CA SER A 38 -2.04 -0.41 -19.64
C SER A 38 -1.42 -1.81 -19.59
N ILE A 39 -1.19 -2.35 -18.38
CA ILE A 39 -0.76 -3.75 -18.15
C ILE A 39 -1.80 -4.76 -18.68
N ARG A 40 -3.08 -4.36 -18.78
CA ARG A 40 -4.15 -5.25 -19.24
C ARG A 40 -4.15 -5.52 -20.75
N SER A 41 -3.61 -4.62 -21.56
CA SER A 41 -3.73 -4.70 -23.02
C SER A 41 -2.57 -5.43 -23.71
N ARG A 42 -1.48 -5.76 -23.01
CA ARG A 42 -0.32 -6.46 -23.61
C ARG A 42 -0.08 -7.89 -23.10
N ALA A 43 -0.84 -8.35 -22.10
CA ALA A 43 -0.69 -9.69 -21.53
C ALA A 43 -1.53 -10.79 -22.22
N VAL A 44 -2.07 -10.54 -23.43
CA VAL A 44 -3.00 -11.48 -24.12
C VAL A 44 -2.31 -12.40 -25.14
N LEU A 45 -1.01 -12.25 -25.41
CA LEU A 45 -0.33 -13.06 -26.44
C LEU A 45 0.96 -13.70 -25.92
N ALA A 46 0.81 -14.63 -24.97
CA ALA A 46 1.70 -15.79 -24.78
C ALA A 46 1.22 -16.56 -23.54
N ASP A 47 0.64 -17.74 -23.70
CA ASP A 47 1.43 -18.95 -23.49
C ASP A 47 0.62 -20.20 -23.87
N THR A 48 1.36 -21.16 -24.42
CA THR A 48 0.88 -22.35 -25.11
C THR A 48 0.63 -23.50 -24.13
N MET A 49 -0.17 -24.44 -24.59
CA MET A 49 -0.82 -25.52 -23.85
C MET A 49 0.10 -26.42 -23.02
N GLY A 50 -0.28 -26.63 -21.75
CA GLY A 50 0.14 -27.75 -20.91
C GLY A 50 -1.09 -28.51 -20.40
N ARG A 51 -1.25 -29.75 -20.84
CA ARG A 51 -2.37 -30.68 -20.55
C ARG A 51 -2.45 -30.93 -19.03
N ARG A 52 -3.49 -30.44 -18.35
CA ARG A 52 -3.74 -30.76 -16.92
C ARG A 52 -5.21 -31.11 -16.65
N ARG A 53 -5.39 -32.20 -15.90
CA ARG A 53 -6.62 -32.80 -15.35
C ARG A 53 -7.69 -31.76 -15.00
N SER A 54 -8.93 -31.96 -15.46
CA SER A 54 -10.07 -31.06 -15.27
C SER A 54 -10.53 -31.05 -13.81
N SER A 55 -9.89 -30.23 -12.98
CA SER A 55 -10.42 -29.85 -11.67
C SER A 55 -11.68 -28.99 -11.86
N PRO A 56 -12.74 -29.15 -11.05
CA PRO A 56 -13.92 -28.28 -11.09
C PRO A 56 -13.56 -26.79 -10.93
N VAL A 57 -12.46 -26.50 -10.23
CA VAL A 57 -11.90 -25.14 -10.10
C VAL A 57 -11.41 -24.60 -11.45
N ASN A 58 -10.86 -25.45 -12.33
CA ASN A 58 -10.41 -25.05 -13.66
C ASN A 58 -11.59 -24.76 -14.60
N VAL A 59 -12.69 -25.51 -14.47
CA VAL A 59 -13.93 -25.29 -15.24
C VAL A 59 -14.57 -23.96 -14.84
N LEU A 60 -14.69 -23.70 -13.53
CA LEU A 60 -15.16 -22.42 -13.02
C LEU A 60 -14.28 -21.26 -13.52
N PHE A 61 -12.96 -21.44 -13.53
CA PHE A 61 -12.03 -20.40 -13.98
C PHE A 61 -12.10 -20.13 -15.48
N GLN A 62 -12.30 -21.16 -16.30
CA GLN A 62 -12.54 -21.00 -17.74
C GLN A 62 -13.85 -20.26 -18.02
N TRP A 63 -14.91 -20.58 -17.26
CA TRP A 63 -16.18 -19.87 -17.33
C TRP A 63 -16.04 -18.40 -16.88
N VAL A 64 -15.36 -18.13 -15.76
CA VAL A 64 -15.10 -16.75 -15.33
C VAL A 64 -14.29 -15.98 -16.38
N ARG A 65 -13.37 -16.63 -17.09
CA ARG A 65 -12.58 -16.02 -18.17
C ARG A 65 -13.42 -15.65 -19.40
N SER A 66 -14.46 -16.41 -19.73
CA SER A 66 -15.32 -16.11 -20.89
C SER A 66 -16.29 -14.96 -20.64
N LEU A 67 -16.46 -14.51 -19.39
CA LEU A 67 -17.32 -13.38 -19.05
C LEU A 67 -16.80 -12.04 -19.59
N SER A 68 -17.74 -11.18 -19.99
CA SER A 68 -17.46 -9.79 -20.38
C SER A 68 -16.78 -9.02 -19.25
N MET A 69 -15.98 -8.00 -19.60
CA MET A 69 -15.24 -7.25 -18.59
C MET A 69 -16.16 -6.56 -17.57
N LYS A 70 -17.33 -6.09 -18.00
CA LYS A 70 -18.33 -5.48 -17.11
C LYS A 70 -18.84 -6.49 -16.08
N VAL A 71 -19.08 -7.73 -16.52
CA VAL A 71 -19.58 -8.82 -15.67
C VAL A 71 -18.52 -9.28 -14.67
N LYS A 72 -17.25 -9.36 -15.06
CA LYS A 72 -16.14 -9.68 -14.14
C LYS A 72 -15.99 -8.63 -13.04
N VAL A 73 -16.08 -7.35 -13.40
CA VAL A 73 -16.02 -6.25 -12.43
C VAL A 73 -17.21 -6.31 -11.49
N PHE A 74 -18.43 -6.52 -12.03
CA PHE A 74 -19.64 -6.67 -11.22
C PHE A 74 -19.57 -7.86 -10.25
N LEU A 75 -19.19 -9.04 -10.75
CA LEU A 75 -19.07 -10.26 -9.94
C LEU A 75 -17.98 -10.11 -8.86
N GLY A 76 -16.86 -9.46 -9.19
CA GLY A 76 -15.80 -9.14 -8.24
C GLY A 76 -16.27 -8.15 -7.17
N ALA A 77 -17.01 -7.11 -7.54
CA ALA A 77 -17.58 -6.14 -6.60
C ALA A 77 -18.63 -6.80 -5.68
N LEU A 78 -19.49 -7.67 -6.23
CA LEU A 78 -20.45 -8.45 -5.47
C LEU A 78 -19.76 -9.41 -4.49
N LEU A 79 -18.73 -10.12 -4.95
CA LEU A 79 -17.94 -11.02 -4.09
C LEU A 79 -17.24 -10.24 -2.97
N ALA A 80 -16.65 -9.08 -3.28
CA ALA A 80 -16.04 -8.21 -2.28
C ALA A 80 -17.07 -7.70 -1.26
N LEU A 81 -18.26 -7.31 -1.72
CA LEU A 81 -19.36 -6.90 -0.85
C LEU A 81 -19.85 -8.05 0.03
N CYS A 82 -20.08 -9.23 -0.54
CA CYS A 82 -20.46 -10.43 0.21
C CYS A 82 -19.38 -10.82 1.23
N ALA A 83 -18.10 -10.73 0.86
CA ALA A 83 -16.99 -10.98 1.77
C ALA A 83 -16.98 -9.97 2.92
N LEU A 84 -17.14 -8.67 2.64
CA LEU A 84 -17.22 -7.62 3.66
C LEU A 84 -18.43 -7.82 4.60
N LEU A 85 -19.59 -8.18 4.06
CA LEU A 85 -20.80 -8.46 4.85
C LEU A 85 -20.63 -9.72 5.71
N ALA A 86 -20.06 -10.79 5.14
CA ALA A 86 -19.77 -12.02 5.86
C ALA A 86 -18.74 -11.78 6.98
N LEU A 87 -17.69 -11.02 6.69
CA LEU A 87 -16.70 -10.58 7.68
C LEU A 87 -17.36 -9.81 8.82
N ARG A 88 -18.19 -8.80 8.50
CA ARG A 88 -18.94 -8.02 9.49
C ARG A 88 -19.87 -8.89 10.34
N PHE A 89 -20.53 -9.89 9.74
CA PHE A 89 -21.44 -10.76 10.48
C PHE A 89 -20.71 -11.81 11.33
N SER A 90 -19.56 -12.29 10.85
CA SER A 90 -18.73 -13.29 11.53
C SER A 90 -17.95 -12.73 12.71
N VAL A 91 -17.67 -11.41 12.72
CA VAL A 91 -16.84 -10.77 13.73
C VAL A 91 -17.62 -9.59 14.32
N ARG A 92 -18.20 -9.78 15.51
CA ARG A 92 -18.93 -8.70 16.23
C ARG A 92 -18.03 -7.57 16.73
N ASP A 93 -16.73 -7.85 16.94
CA ASP A 93 -15.75 -6.90 17.49
C ASP A 93 -14.71 -6.51 16.42
N HIS A 94 -14.79 -5.28 15.91
CA HIS A 94 -13.96 -4.78 14.82
C HIS A 94 -12.46 -4.82 15.11
N LYS A 95 -12.09 -4.84 16.39
CA LYS A 95 -10.71 -5.00 16.88
C LYS A 95 -10.04 -6.28 16.34
N TYR A 96 -10.81 -7.34 16.07
CA TYR A 96 -10.25 -8.58 15.53
C TYR A 96 -9.73 -8.45 14.09
N PHE A 97 -10.28 -7.56 13.26
CA PHE A 97 -9.74 -7.31 11.92
C PHE A 97 -8.38 -6.65 11.95
N PHE A 98 -8.24 -5.66 12.84
CA PHE A 98 -6.95 -5.03 13.08
C PHE A 98 -5.94 -6.03 13.63
N ILE A 99 -6.30 -6.81 14.64
CA ILE A 99 -5.41 -7.85 15.20
C ILE A 99 -5.03 -8.88 14.14
N ALA A 100 -5.97 -9.31 13.30
CA ALA A 100 -5.71 -10.24 12.20
C ALA A 100 -4.73 -9.65 11.17
N SER A 101 -4.88 -8.36 10.82
CA SER A 101 -3.90 -7.65 9.98
C SER A 101 -2.50 -7.74 10.57
N GLU A 102 -2.34 -7.40 11.85
CA GLU A 102 -1.04 -7.39 12.52
C GLU A 102 -0.43 -8.78 12.62
N VAL A 103 -1.22 -9.80 12.97
CA VAL A 103 -0.76 -11.20 13.02
C VAL A 103 -0.23 -11.65 11.65
N VAL A 104 -0.97 -11.37 10.58
CA VAL A 104 -0.55 -11.73 9.22
C VAL A 104 0.72 -10.98 8.82
N HIS A 105 0.85 -9.71 9.20
CA HIS A 105 2.04 -8.91 8.94
C HIS A 105 3.27 -9.50 9.65
N VAL A 106 3.14 -9.85 10.93
CA VAL A 106 4.19 -10.49 11.72
C VAL A 106 4.59 -11.84 11.12
N LEU A 107 3.63 -12.65 10.67
CA LEU A 107 3.93 -13.91 9.97
C LEU A 107 4.75 -13.67 8.69
N GLY A 108 4.44 -12.62 7.92
CA GLY A 108 5.25 -12.22 6.77
C GLY A 108 6.69 -11.88 7.16
N ILE A 109 6.88 -11.12 8.24
CA ILE A 109 8.21 -10.76 8.76
C ILE A 109 8.97 -12.00 9.23
N ILE A 110 8.31 -12.96 9.89
CA ILE A 110 8.93 -14.23 10.31
C ILE A 110 9.41 -15.02 9.08
N VAL A 111 8.60 -15.11 8.02
CA VAL A 111 9.01 -15.76 6.75
C VAL A 111 10.24 -15.07 6.15
N LEU A 112 10.29 -13.74 6.21
CA LEU A 112 11.43 -12.96 5.74
C LEU A 112 12.69 -13.21 6.59
N ILE A 113 12.56 -13.22 7.93
CA ILE A 113 13.66 -13.51 8.85
C ILE A 113 14.19 -14.92 8.59
N TYR A 114 13.31 -15.92 8.49
CA TYR A 114 13.68 -17.30 8.18
C TYR A 114 14.49 -17.41 6.88
N LYS A 115 14.07 -16.69 5.84
CA LYS A 115 14.84 -16.61 4.59
C LYS A 115 16.25 -16.08 4.83
N LEU A 116 16.40 -14.95 5.52
CA LEU A 116 17.70 -14.32 5.73
C LEU A 116 18.62 -15.15 6.64
N THR A 117 18.06 -15.88 7.61
CA THR A 117 18.84 -16.68 8.56
C THR A 117 19.21 -18.05 8.01
N THR A 118 18.28 -18.75 7.34
CA THR A 118 18.47 -20.12 6.84
C THR A 118 19.00 -20.15 5.41
N GLN A 119 18.42 -19.37 4.49
CA GLN A 119 18.83 -19.37 3.07
C GLN A 119 20.05 -18.47 2.82
N LYS A 120 20.45 -17.63 3.80
CA LYS A 120 21.61 -16.73 3.73
C LYS A 120 21.67 -15.90 2.43
N THR A 121 20.51 -15.44 1.95
CA THR A 121 20.40 -14.63 0.75
C THR A 121 19.36 -13.54 0.90
N CYS A 122 19.67 -12.33 0.45
CA CYS A 122 18.74 -11.21 0.32
C CYS A 122 18.33 -10.93 -1.13
N SER A 123 18.61 -11.85 -2.05
CA SER A 123 18.16 -11.78 -3.44
C SER A 123 16.63 -11.57 -3.52
N GLY A 124 16.18 -10.70 -4.42
CA GLY A 124 14.76 -10.37 -4.56
C GLY A 124 14.18 -9.46 -3.46
N LEU A 125 14.97 -8.95 -2.51
CA LEU A 125 14.53 -8.02 -1.47
C LEU A 125 15.06 -6.60 -1.72
N SER A 126 14.17 -5.61 -1.70
CA SER A 126 14.52 -4.20 -1.87
C SER A 126 14.95 -3.62 -0.54
N LEU A 127 16.19 -3.16 -0.47
CA LEU A 127 16.73 -2.45 0.67
C LEU A 127 16.01 -1.11 0.84
N LYS A 128 15.67 -0.46 -0.27
CA LYS A 128 14.94 0.80 -0.29
C LYS A 128 13.59 0.71 0.40
N THR A 129 12.81 -0.35 0.13
CA THR A 129 11.55 -0.58 0.85
C THR A 129 11.77 -0.74 2.34
N GLN A 130 12.76 -1.54 2.75
CA GLN A 130 13.02 -1.77 4.18
C GLN A 130 13.45 -0.49 4.90
N GLU A 131 14.22 0.39 4.25
CA GLU A 131 14.60 1.70 4.78
C GLU A 131 13.41 2.67 4.88
N LEU A 132 12.52 2.69 3.88
CA LEU A 132 11.29 3.47 3.96
C LEU A 132 10.36 2.94 5.07
N THR A 133 10.30 1.62 5.24
CA THR A 133 9.53 0.97 6.30
C THR A 133 10.06 1.34 7.68
N ALA A 134 11.38 1.26 7.88
CA ALA A 134 12.00 1.71 9.12
C ALA A 134 11.75 3.20 9.38
N LEU A 135 11.82 4.05 8.34
CA LEU A 135 11.57 5.49 8.46
C LEU A 135 10.15 5.80 8.94
N PHE A 136 9.11 5.27 8.28
CA PHE A 136 7.74 5.58 8.71
C PHE A 136 7.41 4.95 10.07
N LEU A 137 7.94 3.77 10.39
CA LEU A 137 7.76 3.14 11.69
C LEU A 137 8.42 3.96 12.80
N ALA A 138 9.62 4.49 12.58
CA ALA A 138 10.29 5.36 13.53
C ALA A 138 9.50 6.66 13.76
N VAL A 139 8.98 7.27 12.68
CA VAL A 139 8.11 8.44 12.78
C VAL A 139 6.82 8.11 13.55
N ARG A 140 6.19 6.96 13.27
CA ARG A 140 4.96 6.55 13.96
C ARG A 140 5.20 6.28 15.44
N LEU A 141 6.28 5.59 15.78
CA LEU A 141 6.66 5.33 17.17
C LEU A 141 6.95 6.64 17.94
N PHE A 142 7.65 7.58 17.31
CA PHE A 142 7.87 8.91 17.89
C PHE A 142 6.54 9.65 18.11
N CYS A 143 5.64 9.67 17.12
CA CYS A 143 4.35 10.32 17.27
C CYS A 143 3.48 9.63 18.31
N SER A 144 3.43 8.30 18.32
CA SER A 144 2.66 7.49 19.26
C SER A 144 3.13 7.73 20.70
N THR A 145 4.42 7.66 21.00
CA THR A 145 4.91 7.96 22.37
C THR A 145 4.58 9.38 22.86
N MET A 146 4.40 10.34 21.94
CA MET A 146 3.99 11.71 22.26
C MET A 146 2.47 11.93 22.31
N MET A 147 1.68 11.11 21.61
CA MET A 147 0.24 11.30 21.43
C MET A 147 -0.61 10.27 22.18
N GLU A 148 -0.23 8.99 22.13
CA GLU A 148 -0.96 7.82 22.62
C GLU A 148 0.05 6.69 22.94
N GLY A 149 0.29 6.42 24.23
CA GLY A 149 1.14 5.33 24.70
C GLY A 149 0.32 4.07 24.96
N ASP A 150 0.11 3.25 23.93
CA ASP A 150 -0.76 2.07 24.00
C ASP A 150 -0.12 0.81 23.40
N ILE A 151 -0.93 -0.24 23.20
CA ILE A 151 -0.48 -1.51 22.62
C ILE A 151 0.05 -1.35 21.17
N HIS A 152 -0.41 -0.34 20.43
CA HIS A 152 0.05 -0.06 19.07
C HIS A 152 1.50 0.45 19.09
N THR A 153 1.87 1.25 20.09
CA THR A 153 3.26 1.68 20.30
C THR A 153 4.21 0.49 20.42
N VAL A 154 3.79 -0.55 21.16
CA VAL A 154 4.59 -1.77 21.36
C VAL A 154 4.73 -2.57 20.07
N LEU A 155 3.64 -2.72 19.31
CA LEU A 155 3.65 -3.43 18.02
C LEU A 155 4.52 -2.72 16.99
N ASP A 156 4.44 -1.39 16.91
CA ASP A 156 5.30 -0.56 16.05
C ASP A 156 6.77 -0.71 16.42
N PHE A 157 7.09 -0.69 17.71
CA PHE A 157 8.45 -0.89 18.19
C PHE A 157 9.02 -2.26 17.80
N LEU A 158 8.26 -3.34 18.02
CA LEU A 158 8.68 -4.70 17.65
C LEU A 158 8.88 -4.83 16.13
N THR A 159 7.97 -4.24 15.35
CA THR A 159 8.05 -4.24 13.88
C THR A 159 9.26 -3.43 13.38
N LEU A 160 9.54 -2.30 14.02
CA LEU A 160 10.71 -1.47 13.73
C LEU A 160 12.01 -2.23 14.03
N MET A 161 12.09 -2.91 15.17
CA MET A 161 13.25 -3.73 15.53
C MET A 161 13.50 -4.85 14.52
N ALA A 162 12.45 -5.57 14.11
CA ALA A 162 12.56 -6.61 13.10
C ALA A 162 12.99 -6.04 11.73
N THR A 163 12.46 -4.88 11.34
CA THR A 163 12.82 -4.21 10.09
C THR A 163 14.26 -3.71 10.12
N ALA A 164 14.70 -3.11 11.23
CA ALA A 164 16.08 -2.67 11.42
C ALA A 164 17.07 -3.85 11.35
N TRP A 165 16.70 -5.00 11.92
CA TRP A 165 17.46 -6.24 11.78
C TRP A 165 17.57 -6.70 10.31
N VAL A 166 16.46 -6.66 9.55
CA VAL A 166 16.47 -6.97 8.12
C VAL A 166 17.41 -6.02 7.35
N VAL A 167 17.32 -4.70 7.61
CA VAL A 167 18.21 -3.70 7.00
C VAL A 167 19.67 -4.00 7.33
N TYR A 168 19.99 -4.29 8.60
CA TYR A 168 21.32 -4.69 9.04
C TYR A 168 21.82 -5.93 8.28
N MET A 169 20.99 -6.97 8.17
CA MET A 169 21.32 -8.19 7.43
C MET A 169 21.66 -7.90 5.97
N ILE A 170 20.87 -7.07 5.28
CA ILE A 170 21.14 -6.71 3.87
C ILE A 170 22.40 -5.86 3.74
N ARG A 171 22.58 -4.83 4.58
CA ARG A 171 23.68 -3.86 4.47
C ARG A 171 25.04 -4.47 4.82
N PHE A 172 25.10 -5.36 5.80
CA PHE A 172 26.37 -5.85 6.37
C PHE A 172 26.62 -7.33 6.15
N LYS A 173 25.66 -8.21 6.45
CA LYS A 173 25.89 -9.67 6.45
C LYS A 173 25.69 -10.32 5.08
N LEU A 174 24.70 -9.88 4.31
CA LEU A 174 24.26 -10.48 3.04
C LEU A 174 24.49 -9.56 1.84
N LYS A 175 25.34 -8.53 2.00
CA LYS A 175 25.62 -7.51 0.98
C LYS A 175 26.03 -8.10 -0.38
N SER A 176 26.74 -9.24 -0.39
CA SER A 176 27.16 -9.91 -1.62
C SER A 176 26.00 -10.47 -2.45
N THR A 177 24.88 -10.81 -1.81
CA THR A 177 23.67 -11.34 -2.49
C THR A 177 22.67 -10.24 -2.88
N TYR A 178 22.96 -8.99 -2.52
CA TYR A 178 22.12 -7.84 -2.83
C TYR A 178 22.41 -7.31 -4.24
N ILE A 179 21.41 -7.37 -5.11
CA ILE A 179 21.52 -6.96 -6.53
C ILE A 179 21.02 -5.53 -6.68
N LYS A 180 21.93 -4.56 -6.55
CA LYS A 180 21.61 -3.11 -6.54
C LYS A 180 21.02 -2.64 -7.86
N GLU A 181 21.36 -3.29 -8.96
CA GLU A 181 20.92 -2.97 -10.32
C GLU A 181 19.40 -3.15 -10.48
N LEU A 182 18.82 -4.11 -9.74
CA LEU A 182 17.39 -4.36 -9.72
C LEU A 182 16.65 -3.37 -8.81
N ASP A 183 17.29 -2.88 -7.73
CA ASP A 183 16.72 -1.92 -6.78
C ASP A 183 16.97 -0.45 -7.21
N ASN A 184 16.56 -0.10 -8.44
CA ASN A 184 16.85 1.19 -9.06
C ASN A 184 15.79 2.29 -8.80
N PHE A 185 14.81 2.05 -7.92
CA PHE A 185 13.73 2.98 -7.63
C PHE A 185 14.24 4.28 -6.97
N ARG A 186 13.79 5.47 -7.41
CA ARG A 186 14.24 6.74 -6.82
C ARG A 186 13.35 7.14 -5.64
N LEU A 187 13.92 7.19 -4.45
CA LEU A 187 13.18 7.40 -3.19
C LEU A 187 12.47 8.75 -3.09
N HIS A 188 13.02 9.81 -3.70
CA HIS A 188 12.42 11.15 -3.62
C HIS A 188 11.02 11.22 -4.24
N TYR A 189 10.68 10.35 -5.20
CA TYR A 189 9.33 10.27 -5.76
C TYR A 189 8.29 9.77 -4.75
N LEU A 190 8.71 9.19 -3.63
CA LEU A 190 7.81 8.76 -2.55
C LEU A 190 7.89 9.74 -1.38
N VAL A 191 9.10 10.05 -0.94
CA VAL A 191 9.33 10.89 0.26
C VAL A 191 8.79 12.31 0.07
N VAL A 192 9.05 12.94 -1.08
CA VAL A 192 8.65 14.34 -1.30
C VAL A 192 7.13 14.49 -1.39
N PRO A 193 6.39 13.70 -2.21
CA PRO A 193 4.93 13.79 -2.22
C PRO A 193 4.29 13.47 -0.86
N SER A 194 4.79 12.47 -0.13
CA SER A 194 4.27 12.15 1.21
C SER A 194 4.51 13.29 2.22
N ALA A 195 5.66 13.96 2.15
CA ALA A 195 5.95 15.12 3.00
C ALA A 195 5.07 16.32 2.66
N VAL A 196 4.88 16.61 1.36
CA VAL A 196 3.99 17.68 0.91
C VAL A 196 2.55 17.40 1.35
N LEU A 197 2.06 16.18 1.17
CA LEU A 197 0.73 15.79 1.64
C LEU A 197 0.62 15.87 3.16
N GLY A 198 1.65 15.46 3.91
CA GLY A 198 1.68 15.59 5.37
C GLY A 198 1.56 17.04 5.85
N VAL A 199 2.16 18.00 5.14
CA VAL A 199 2.01 19.43 5.46
C VAL A 199 0.60 19.93 5.13
N LEU A 200 0.06 19.53 3.97
CA LEU A 200 -1.23 20.03 3.48
C LEU A 200 -2.45 19.42 4.20
N ILE A 201 -2.39 18.12 4.52
CA ILE A 201 -3.49 17.33 5.07
C ILE A 201 -2.96 16.53 6.27
N HIS A 202 -3.24 17.02 7.47
CA HIS A 202 -2.83 16.41 8.73
C HIS A 202 -3.96 16.49 9.76
N PRO A 203 -3.97 15.62 10.79
CA PRO A 203 -5.04 15.63 11.80
C PRO A 203 -5.09 16.97 12.54
N TYR A 204 -6.25 17.36 13.04
CA TYR A 204 -6.44 18.51 13.92
C TYR A 204 -6.63 18.00 15.35
N THR A 205 -5.51 17.70 16.02
CA THR A 205 -5.47 17.29 17.43
C THR A 205 -4.83 18.39 18.29
N LEU A 206 -4.96 18.28 19.61
CA LEU A 206 -4.38 19.22 20.59
C LEU A 206 -2.84 19.18 20.65
N ASN A 207 -2.22 18.23 19.93
CA ASN A 207 -0.78 18.02 19.94
C ASN A 207 -0.02 19.05 19.10
N HIS A 208 1.29 19.16 19.34
CA HIS A 208 2.16 20.08 18.61
C HIS A 208 2.02 19.93 17.08
N HIS A 209 2.01 21.07 16.39
CA HIS A 209 1.79 21.12 14.94
C HIS A 209 2.78 20.24 14.16
N PHE A 210 4.04 20.19 14.60
CA PHE A 210 5.07 19.35 14.01
C PHE A 210 4.74 17.85 14.11
N THR A 211 4.33 17.37 15.29
CA THR A 211 3.95 15.96 15.51
C THR A 211 2.76 15.55 14.65
N ARG A 212 1.79 16.45 14.45
CA ARG A 212 0.63 16.22 13.58
C ARG A 212 1.04 16.03 12.11
N ILE A 213 1.93 16.87 11.61
CA ILE A 213 2.48 16.76 10.25
C ILE A 213 3.30 15.47 10.10
N LEU A 214 4.12 15.13 11.11
CA LEU A 214 4.91 13.90 11.10
C LEU A 214 4.04 12.64 11.08
N TRP A 215 2.96 12.60 11.86
CA TRP A 215 2.02 11.48 11.80
C TRP A 215 1.42 11.35 10.39
N ALA A 216 0.97 12.47 9.82
CA ALA A 216 0.46 12.49 8.46
C ALA A 216 1.48 11.98 7.43
N PHE A 217 2.71 12.48 7.50
CA PHE A 217 3.83 11.99 6.69
C PHE A 217 4.04 10.48 6.84
N GLY A 218 4.03 9.95 8.07
CA GLY A 218 4.18 8.53 8.35
C GLY A 218 3.10 7.67 7.68
N ALA A 219 1.83 8.10 7.77
CA ALA A 219 0.70 7.41 7.14
C ALA A 219 0.80 7.42 5.60
N TYR A 220 1.16 8.55 4.99
CA TYR A 220 1.36 8.62 3.53
C TYR A 220 2.55 7.80 3.06
N MET A 221 3.65 7.83 3.81
CA MET A 221 4.84 7.03 3.54
C MET A 221 4.54 5.54 3.59
N GLU A 222 3.80 5.08 4.60
CA GLU A 222 3.38 3.68 4.72
C GLU A 222 2.65 3.20 3.47
N ALA A 223 1.70 3.99 2.97
CA ALA A 223 0.88 3.63 1.82
C ALA A 223 1.68 3.35 0.54
N VAL A 224 2.83 4.03 0.35
CA VAL A 224 3.64 3.97 -0.88
C VAL A 224 4.98 3.26 -0.70
N SER A 225 5.38 2.95 0.53
CA SER A 225 6.69 2.37 0.89
C SER A 225 7.01 1.05 0.19
N VAL A 226 5.99 0.28 -0.22
CA VAL A 226 6.14 -1.03 -0.85
C VAL A 226 6.54 -0.97 -2.34
N LEU A 227 6.42 0.20 -2.97
CA LEU A 227 6.66 0.36 -4.41
C LEU A 227 8.07 -0.06 -4.88
N PRO A 228 9.18 0.27 -4.18
CA PRO A 228 10.51 -0.19 -4.58
C PRO A 228 10.62 -1.72 -4.59
N GLN A 229 9.94 -2.42 -3.67
CA GLN A 229 9.94 -3.89 -3.60
C GLN A 229 9.25 -4.48 -4.83
N LEU A 230 8.07 -3.96 -5.17
CA LEU A 230 7.33 -4.43 -6.36
C LEU A 230 8.12 -4.13 -7.64
N ARG A 231 8.75 -2.96 -7.74
CA ARG A 231 9.58 -2.61 -8.90
C ARG A 231 10.79 -3.53 -9.03
N LEU A 232 11.45 -3.86 -7.93
CA LEU A 232 12.57 -4.82 -7.94
C LEU A 232 12.12 -6.18 -8.44
N MET A 233 10.96 -6.67 -7.98
CA MET A 233 10.41 -7.97 -8.41
C MET A 233 10.02 -7.99 -9.89
N GLN A 234 9.51 -6.86 -10.42
CA GLN A 234 9.28 -6.70 -11.86
C GLN A 234 10.60 -6.76 -12.65
N ASN A 235 11.64 -6.09 -12.16
CA ASN A 235 12.95 -6.08 -12.80
C ASN A 235 13.63 -7.47 -12.77
N ALA A 236 13.45 -8.22 -11.68
CA ALA A 236 14.08 -9.53 -11.47
C ALA A 236 13.56 -10.62 -12.43
N LYS A 237 12.35 -10.48 -12.97
CA LYS A 237 11.62 -11.45 -13.83
C LYS A 237 11.30 -12.82 -13.18
N MET A 238 12.16 -13.32 -12.29
CA MET A 238 11.94 -14.50 -11.48
C MET A 238 11.94 -14.12 -10.00
N ILE A 239 10.88 -14.51 -9.31
CA ILE A 239 10.69 -14.18 -7.90
C ILE A 239 10.87 -15.43 -7.07
N GLU A 240 11.73 -15.33 -6.06
CA GLU A 240 11.92 -16.38 -5.07
C GLU A 240 10.66 -16.61 -4.22
N SER A 241 10.37 -17.88 -3.93
CA SER A 241 9.18 -18.28 -3.18
C SER A 241 9.04 -17.55 -1.86
N PHE A 242 10.09 -17.50 -1.02
CA PHE A 242 10.03 -16.85 0.29
C PHE A 242 9.72 -15.35 0.20
N THR A 243 10.31 -14.63 -0.76
CA THR A 243 9.96 -13.22 -0.99
C THR A 243 8.50 -13.09 -1.40
N SER A 244 8.01 -13.96 -2.30
CA SER A 244 6.62 -13.92 -2.73
C SER A 244 5.63 -14.19 -1.59
N HIS A 245 5.97 -15.11 -0.66
CA HIS A 245 5.18 -15.41 0.52
C HIS A 245 5.13 -14.22 1.49
N TYR A 246 6.26 -13.56 1.74
CA TYR A 246 6.33 -12.34 2.54
C TYR A 246 5.47 -11.21 1.95
N VAL A 247 5.62 -10.89 0.66
CA VAL A 247 4.87 -9.80 0.03
C VAL A 247 3.38 -10.14 -0.07
N PHE A 248 3.03 -11.42 -0.23
CA PHE A 248 1.64 -11.88 -0.21
C PHE A 248 1.01 -11.74 1.18
N ALA A 249 1.72 -12.14 2.24
CA ALA A 249 1.27 -11.92 3.61
C ALA A 249 1.09 -10.42 3.91
N LEU A 250 2.05 -9.58 3.50
CA LEU A 250 1.90 -8.12 3.58
C LEU A 250 0.63 -7.65 2.87
N GLY A 251 0.35 -8.14 1.66
CA GLY A 251 -0.88 -7.86 0.93
C GLY A 251 -2.16 -8.22 1.70
N ILE A 252 -2.23 -9.43 2.27
CA ILE A 252 -3.37 -9.87 3.08
C ILE A 252 -3.56 -8.98 4.31
N SER A 253 -2.48 -8.63 5.01
CA SER A 253 -2.53 -7.69 6.13
C SER A 253 -3.19 -6.37 5.70
N ARG A 254 -2.80 -5.80 4.56
CA ARG A 254 -3.40 -4.54 4.06
C ARG A 254 -4.87 -4.67 3.66
N PHE A 255 -5.30 -5.82 3.15
CA PHE A 255 -6.73 -6.07 2.94
C PHE A 255 -7.53 -6.05 4.25
N PHE A 256 -7.00 -6.63 5.32
CA PHE A 256 -7.65 -6.59 6.64
C PHE A 256 -7.66 -5.18 7.25
N ALA A 257 -6.55 -4.43 7.13
CA ALA A 257 -6.50 -3.03 7.57
C ALA A 257 -7.53 -2.16 6.82
N CYS A 258 -7.63 -2.30 5.49
CA CYS A 258 -8.63 -1.61 4.69
C CYS A 258 -10.05 -2.01 5.06
N ALA A 259 -10.31 -3.31 5.29
CA ALA A 259 -11.63 -3.79 5.73
C ALA A 259 -12.02 -3.19 7.10
N HIS A 260 -11.08 -3.11 8.04
CA HIS A 260 -11.29 -2.45 9.33
C HIS A 260 -11.77 -1.00 9.15
N TRP A 261 -11.09 -0.21 8.31
CA TRP A 261 -11.49 1.17 8.02
C TRP A 261 -12.86 1.28 7.34
N ILE A 262 -13.17 0.42 6.37
CA ILE A 262 -14.49 0.41 5.70
C ILE A 262 -15.60 0.18 6.73
N ILE A 263 -15.42 -0.81 7.61
CA ILE A 263 -16.42 -1.13 8.63
C ILE A 263 -16.56 0.04 9.61
N GLN A 264 -15.45 0.64 10.04
CA GLN A 264 -15.46 1.79 10.96
C GLN A 264 -16.23 3.00 10.37
N ILE A 265 -16.11 3.25 9.07
CA ILE A 265 -16.88 4.30 8.37
C ILE A 265 -18.38 3.96 8.32
N TYR A 266 -18.71 2.70 8.07
CA TYR A 266 -20.10 2.24 8.04
C TYR A 266 -20.77 2.35 9.43
N GLU A 267 -20.09 1.92 10.49
CA GLU A 267 -20.64 1.90 11.85
C GLU A 267 -20.86 3.31 12.43
N THR A 268 -19.98 4.25 12.09
CA THR A 268 -20.15 5.65 12.47
C THR A 268 -21.26 6.35 11.69
N LYS A 269 -22.08 5.62 10.92
CA LYS A 269 -23.20 6.13 10.11
C LYS A 269 -22.79 7.26 9.17
N GLY A 270 -21.54 7.27 8.72
CA GLY A 270 -21.00 8.33 7.88
C GLY A 270 -20.67 9.64 8.62
N THR A 271 -20.58 9.64 9.96
CA THR A 271 -20.11 10.83 10.72
C THR A 271 -18.73 11.28 10.22
N TYR A 272 -17.85 10.34 9.84
CA TYR A 272 -16.57 10.68 9.20
C TYR A 272 -16.72 11.35 7.84
N ILE A 273 -17.77 11.03 7.09
CA ILE A 273 -18.09 11.69 5.81
C ILE A 273 -18.67 13.09 6.08
N TYR A 274 -19.43 13.26 7.16
CA TYR A 274 -19.94 14.57 7.59
C TYR A 274 -18.81 15.53 7.99
N TYR A 275 -17.76 15.05 8.69
CA TYR A 275 -16.58 15.86 9.02
C TYR A 275 -15.82 16.39 7.78
N ILE A 276 -15.96 15.75 6.62
CA ILE A 276 -15.42 16.29 5.34
C ILE A 276 -16.10 17.61 5.00
N GLY A 277 -17.41 17.73 5.22
CA GLY A 277 -18.19 18.95 4.99
C GLY A 277 -17.77 20.12 5.88
N SER A 278 -17.17 19.85 7.04
CA SER A 278 -16.59 20.87 7.93
C SER A 278 -15.12 21.19 7.65
N GLY A 279 -14.54 20.69 6.55
CA GLY A 279 -13.15 20.94 6.16
C GLY A 279 -12.11 20.00 6.78
N TYR A 280 -12.54 18.93 7.45
CA TYR A 280 -11.65 17.95 8.08
C TYR A 280 -11.30 16.81 7.10
N PHE A 281 -10.30 17.05 6.26
CA PHE A 281 -9.90 16.10 5.20
C PHE A 281 -9.04 14.93 5.70
N TRP A 282 -8.56 14.96 6.94
CA TRP A 282 -7.62 13.97 7.47
C TRP A 282 -8.14 12.53 7.41
N ILE A 283 -9.35 12.27 7.92
CA ILE A 283 -9.91 10.91 7.99
C ILE A 283 -10.14 10.34 6.59
N LEU A 284 -10.66 11.15 5.67
CA LEU A 284 -10.77 10.75 4.27
C LEU A 284 -9.39 10.40 3.70
N SER A 285 -8.38 11.22 3.98
CA SER A 285 -7.06 10.99 3.46
C SER A 285 -6.38 9.75 4.07
N ALA A 286 -6.60 9.46 5.35
CA ALA A 286 -6.12 8.23 5.98
C ALA A 286 -6.77 7.00 5.34
N PHE A 287 -8.09 7.04 5.11
CA PHE A 287 -8.80 5.98 4.39
C PHE A 287 -8.29 5.80 2.95
N LEU A 288 -8.06 6.90 2.22
CA LEU A 288 -7.51 6.84 0.87
C LEU A 288 -6.09 6.25 0.84
N SER A 289 -5.26 6.53 1.85
CA SER A 289 -3.93 5.92 1.99
C SER A 289 -4.00 4.39 2.10
N GLU A 290 -4.94 3.89 2.91
CA GLU A 290 -5.19 2.44 3.06
C GLU A 290 -5.67 1.82 1.74
N MET A 291 -6.56 2.50 1.03
CA MET A 291 -7.00 2.09 -0.30
C MET A 291 -5.83 2.03 -1.29
N VAL A 292 -4.99 3.08 -1.33
CA VAL A 292 -3.82 3.14 -2.22
C VAL A 292 -2.90 1.94 -1.98
N GLN A 293 -2.54 1.68 -0.72
CA GLN A 293 -1.67 0.54 -0.37
C GLN A 293 -2.31 -0.80 -0.78
N THR A 294 -3.60 -0.96 -0.50
CA THR A 294 -4.36 -2.17 -0.85
C THR A 294 -4.40 -2.39 -2.36
N PHE A 295 -4.67 -1.36 -3.15
CA PHE A 295 -4.70 -1.45 -4.61
C PHE A 295 -3.34 -1.77 -5.22
N ILE A 296 -2.26 -1.17 -4.70
CA ILE A 296 -0.89 -1.44 -5.14
C ILE A 296 -0.55 -2.93 -4.93
N LEU A 297 -0.95 -3.51 -3.80
CA LEU A 297 -0.69 -4.92 -3.46
C LEU A 297 -1.69 -5.90 -4.10
N ALA A 298 -2.89 -5.44 -4.49
CA ALA A 298 -3.91 -6.30 -5.08
C ALA A 298 -3.45 -6.98 -6.37
N ASP A 299 -2.74 -6.25 -7.24
CA ASP A 299 -2.21 -6.80 -8.50
C ASP A 299 -1.20 -7.92 -8.22
N PHE A 300 -0.29 -7.68 -7.26
CA PHE A 300 0.66 -8.70 -6.81
C PHE A 300 -0.06 -9.96 -6.29
N CYS A 301 -1.02 -9.78 -5.38
CA CYS A 301 -1.78 -10.89 -4.79
C CYS A 301 -2.53 -11.70 -5.85
N TYR A 302 -3.09 -11.03 -6.85
CA TYR A 302 -3.76 -11.71 -7.97
C TYR A 302 -2.79 -12.62 -8.74
N TYR A 303 -1.62 -12.11 -9.15
CA TYR A 303 -0.63 -12.92 -9.86
C TYR A 303 -0.03 -14.03 -9.00
N TYR A 304 0.14 -13.79 -7.70
CA TYR A 304 0.61 -14.81 -6.76
C TYR A 304 -0.37 -15.99 -6.69
N ILE A 305 -1.67 -15.72 -6.49
CA ILE A 305 -2.71 -16.77 -6.44
C ILE A 305 -2.76 -17.51 -7.78
N LYS A 306 -2.74 -16.78 -8.90
CA LYS A 306 -2.72 -17.37 -10.25
C LYS A 306 -1.53 -18.32 -10.45
N SER A 307 -0.34 -17.92 -10.03
CA SER A 307 0.88 -18.73 -10.12
C SER A 307 0.78 -20.02 -9.29
N LYS A 308 0.26 -19.92 -8.05
CA LYS A 308 0.09 -21.08 -7.16
C LYS A 308 -0.98 -22.04 -7.67
N MET A 309 -2.10 -21.54 -8.18
CA MET A 309 -3.15 -22.37 -8.80
C MET A 309 -2.65 -23.06 -10.08
N ALA A 310 -1.78 -22.41 -10.85
CA ALA A 310 -1.12 -23.02 -11.99
C ALA A 310 -0.05 -24.07 -11.59
N GLY A 311 0.25 -24.22 -10.29
CA GLY A 311 1.30 -25.10 -9.78
C GLY A 311 2.69 -24.67 -10.20
N GLN A 312 2.91 -23.38 -10.48
CA GLN A 312 4.22 -22.82 -10.77
C GLN A 312 4.97 -22.58 -9.45
N LEU A 313 6.14 -23.21 -9.32
CA LEU A 313 7.02 -23.03 -8.16
C LEU A 313 7.66 -21.63 -8.14
N ILE A 314 7.91 -21.04 -9.31
CA ILE A 314 8.53 -19.74 -9.50
C ILE A 314 7.49 -18.77 -10.07
N MET A 315 7.25 -17.67 -9.35
CA MET A 315 6.35 -16.62 -9.80
C MET A 315 7.07 -15.72 -10.82
N ARG A 316 6.41 -15.46 -11.96
CA ARG A 316 6.85 -14.48 -12.96
C ARG A 316 5.84 -13.34 -13.03
N MET A 317 6.32 -12.11 -12.94
CA MET A 317 5.49 -10.93 -13.21
C MET A 317 5.46 -10.65 -14.71
N PRO A 318 4.35 -10.11 -15.25
CA PRO A 318 4.33 -9.65 -16.63
C PRO A 318 5.37 -8.53 -16.83
N PRO A 319 6.06 -8.49 -17.98
CA PRO A 319 6.93 -7.36 -18.31
C PRO A 319 6.06 -6.10 -18.43
N VAL A 320 6.52 -5.00 -17.83
CA VAL A 320 5.88 -3.67 -17.89
C VAL A 320 6.13 -3.01 -19.22
#